data_AF-A0A1B6D2U6-F1
#
_entry.id   AF-A0A1B6D2U6-F1
#
_cell.length_a   1.000
_cell.length_b   1.000
_cell.length_c   1.000
_cell.angle_alpha   90.00
_cell.angle_beta   90.00
_cell.angle_gamma   90.00
#
_symmetry.space_group_name_H-M   'P 1'
#
loop_
_entity.id
_entity.type
_entity.pdbx_description
1 polymer ?
#
loop_
_entity_poly.entity_id
_entity_poly.type
_entity_poly.pdbx_seq_one_letter_code
_entity_poly.pdbx_strand_id
1 'polypeptide(L)'
;MTDNIEKLYKNFGVLADAKDNISQHEKEYLEILGAVKGSIKEKRLASQFIARFFKYFPSLADQAIDALLDLCEDEDMSIRKQAIKDLPNLCKDTKEHTQKIADILAQLLQSEDASELSIVSSSLMTLLKLEPKGALNGLYSQILSGEEFVRERCLKFISSKIKLLGHEVINKDAEEILIAETKKVLQDVTSDEFHILMDLLAWTRLVKSASGQKELVDIVGDQVELNQIFNPSDEDSVDRLIYGLRHALPYFSSVVDSNKFVEYMCSQVLPNLNKLVSSEEEGTDTQLDLLKLFAELCTYCNNLQNVEQLVSAVYNKLTEYMPLPPLAEEEQVEPSLEFSYVECLMYSLHRLARQCPDIFNKDPDKLKDFRLRLQYFARGIQGYIKKLREALQGKSGEELKSEENKIKAVALKTTSNINSLIKDLFHSPPSFKSVISLSWKPIQLSTVNKTENITEAGQKRHIPITFGDSGGGNKHSRTEARNREIYTPPSGKYSNKVSSYAPIQMRGRFRGGGGGGGRPRPRGGSFRGNRTWRRNY
;
A
#
# COMPACT_ATOMS: atom_id res chain seq x y z
N MET A 1 -52.67 -29.75 -30.20
CA MET A 1 -51.29 -29.25 -30.38
C MET A 1 -50.46 -29.89 -29.27
N THR A 2 -49.27 -30.39 -29.56
CA THR A 2 -48.30 -30.82 -28.53
C THR A 2 -47.87 -29.61 -27.71
N ASP A 3 -47.57 -29.77 -26.42
CA ASP A 3 -47.04 -28.66 -25.63
C ASP A 3 -45.59 -28.35 -26.10
N ASN A 4 -45.29 -27.08 -26.38
CA ASN A 4 -43.93 -26.65 -26.75
C ASN A 4 -42.91 -27.00 -25.64
N ILE A 5 -43.35 -26.97 -24.38
CA ILE A 5 -42.54 -27.32 -23.20
C ILE A 5 -42.24 -28.83 -23.19
N GLU A 6 -43.24 -29.66 -23.49
CA GLU A 6 -43.06 -31.11 -23.65
C GLU A 6 -42.10 -31.43 -24.81
N LYS A 7 -42.21 -30.70 -25.93
CA LYS A 7 -41.28 -30.82 -27.06
C LYS A 7 -39.84 -30.46 -26.67
N LEU A 8 -39.64 -29.38 -25.91
CA LEU A 8 -38.33 -29.00 -25.39
C LEU A 8 -37.72 -30.07 -24.47
N TYR A 9 -38.50 -30.64 -23.55
CA TYR A 9 -38.02 -31.75 -22.71
C TYR A 9 -37.71 -33.00 -23.52
N LYS A 10 -38.47 -33.29 -24.58
CA LYS A 10 -38.18 -34.40 -25.50
C LYS A 10 -36.86 -34.20 -26.24
N ASN A 11 -36.62 -32.99 -26.78
CA ASN A 11 -35.37 -32.67 -27.47
C ASN A 11 -34.17 -32.71 -26.50
N PHE A 12 -34.33 -32.21 -25.28
CA PHE A 12 -33.33 -32.36 -24.22
C PHE A 12 -33.02 -33.83 -23.91
N GLY A 13 -34.04 -34.68 -23.83
CA GLY A 13 -33.87 -36.13 -23.61
C GLY A 13 -33.06 -36.78 -24.73
N VAL A 14 -33.42 -36.53 -25.99
CA VAL A 14 -32.66 -37.03 -27.17
C VAL A 14 -31.19 -36.61 -27.10
N LEU A 15 -30.91 -35.33 -26.85
CA LEU A 15 -29.54 -34.83 -26.73
C LEU A 15 -28.78 -35.40 -25.52
N ALA A 16 -29.45 -35.63 -24.39
CA ALA A 16 -28.85 -36.22 -23.20
C ALA A 16 -28.52 -37.72 -23.36
N ASP A 17 -29.38 -38.47 -24.05
CA ASP A 17 -29.24 -39.93 -24.22
C ASP A 17 -28.34 -40.32 -25.41
N ALA A 18 -28.13 -39.43 -26.39
CA ALA A 18 -27.36 -39.70 -27.61
C ALA A 18 -25.86 -39.97 -27.38
N LYS A 19 -25.29 -39.53 -26.25
CA LYS A 19 -23.87 -39.70 -25.88
C LYS A 19 -22.93 -39.28 -27.02
N ASP A 20 -22.12 -40.20 -27.54
CA ASP A 20 -21.13 -39.95 -28.59
C ASP A 20 -21.75 -39.58 -29.96
N ASN A 21 -23.02 -39.93 -30.18
CA ASN A 21 -23.76 -39.60 -31.40
C ASN A 21 -24.47 -38.24 -31.34
N ILE A 22 -24.32 -37.46 -30.26
CA ILE A 22 -25.07 -36.20 -30.05
C ILE A 22 -24.94 -35.21 -31.22
N SER A 23 -23.79 -35.15 -31.91
CA SER A 23 -23.58 -34.30 -33.09
C SER A 23 -24.49 -34.61 -34.28
N GLN A 24 -25.12 -35.80 -34.31
CA GLN A 24 -26.10 -36.18 -35.34
C GLN A 24 -27.48 -35.56 -35.08
N HIS A 25 -27.72 -35.01 -33.87
CA HIS A 25 -28.98 -34.42 -33.43
C HIS A 25 -28.96 -32.87 -33.49
N GLU A 26 -28.30 -32.33 -34.51
CA GLU A 26 -28.22 -30.88 -34.77
C GLU A 26 -29.62 -30.24 -34.87
N LYS A 27 -30.59 -30.96 -35.45
CA LYS A 27 -31.98 -30.50 -35.58
C LYS A 27 -32.64 -30.28 -34.22
N GLU A 28 -32.49 -31.21 -33.29
CA GLU A 28 -33.05 -31.11 -31.94
C GLU A 28 -32.45 -29.93 -31.17
N TYR A 29 -31.18 -29.61 -31.41
CA TYR A 29 -30.52 -28.42 -30.87
C TYR A 29 -30.99 -27.12 -31.55
N LEU A 30 -31.13 -27.09 -32.88
CA LEU A 30 -31.71 -25.95 -33.62
C LEU A 30 -33.14 -25.62 -33.16
N GLU A 31 -33.95 -26.64 -32.85
CA GLU A 31 -35.29 -26.44 -32.27
C GLU A 31 -35.24 -25.88 -30.84
N ILE A 32 -34.19 -26.18 -30.07
CA ILE A 32 -33.93 -25.54 -28.76
C ILE A 32 -33.47 -24.08 -28.95
N LEU A 33 -32.62 -23.79 -29.93
CA LEU A 33 -32.23 -22.40 -30.27
C LEU A 33 -33.46 -21.58 -30.68
N GLY A 34 -34.39 -22.15 -31.46
CA GLY A 34 -35.61 -21.46 -31.88
C GLY A 34 -36.57 -21.10 -30.74
N ALA A 35 -36.50 -21.81 -29.60
CA ALA A 35 -37.43 -21.61 -28.48
C ALA A 35 -37.18 -20.36 -27.63
N VAL A 36 -36.10 -19.61 -27.89
CA VAL A 36 -35.87 -18.27 -27.29
C VAL A 36 -36.93 -17.25 -27.72
N LYS A 37 -37.72 -17.58 -28.73
CA LYS A 37 -38.85 -16.78 -29.25
C LYS A 37 -40.22 -17.30 -28.76
N GLY A 38 -40.22 -18.26 -27.83
CA GLY A 38 -41.42 -18.88 -27.24
C GLY A 38 -41.93 -18.19 -25.97
N SER A 39 -42.75 -18.89 -25.18
CA SER A 39 -43.26 -18.37 -23.89
C SER A 39 -42.17 -18.21 -22.83
N ILE A 40 -42.46 -17.48 -21.74
CA ILE A 40 -41.58 -17.31 -20.56
C ILE A 40 -41.00 -18.64 -20.05
N LYS A 41 -41.79 -19.73 -20.11
CA LYS A 41 -41.33 -21.07 -19.70
C LYS A 41 -40.39 -21.71 -20.73
N GLU A 42 -40.70 -21.59 -22.02
CA GLU A 42 -39.86 -22.08 -23.11
C GLU A 42 -38.51 -21.36 -23.12
N LYS A 43 -38.49 -20.03 -23.05
CA LYS A 43 -37.28 -19.19 -22.97
C LYS A 43 -36.35 -19.58 -21.81
N ARG A 44 -36.91 -19.79 -20.61
CA ARG A 44 -36.13 -20.19 -19.43
C ARG A 44 -35.59 -21.62 -19.48
N LEU A 45 -36.22 -22.51 -20.25
CA LEU A 45 -35.67 -23.83 -20.55
C LEU A 45 -34.61 -23.75 -21.66
N ALA A 46 -34.86 -22.99 -22.72
CA ALA A 46 -33.93 -22.74 -23.81
C ALA A 46 -32.58 -22.24 -23.28
N SER A 47 -32.54 -21.20 -22.45
CA SER A 47 -31.33 -20.70 -21.77
C SER A 47 -30.43 -21.81 -21.21
N GLN A 48 -31.02 -22.71 -20.42
CA GLN A 48 -30.32 -23.80 -19.76
C GLN A 48 -29.91 -24.90 -20.74
N PHE A 49 -30.73 -25.18 -21.74
CA PHE A 49 -30.51 -26.27 -22.71
C PHE A 49 -29.49 -25.89 -23.78
N ILE A 50 -29.53 -24.65 -24.28
CA ILE A 50 -28.53 -24.03 -25.15
C ILE A 50 -27.15 -24.19 -24.51
N ALA A 51 -27.00 -23.67 -23.29
CA ALA A 51 -25.72 -23.68 -22.58
C ALA A 51 -25.28 -25.07 -22.09
N ARG A 52 -26.20 -26.04 -21.98
CA ARG A 52 -25.88 -27.44 -21.62
C ARG A 52 -25.23 -28.22 -22.77
N PHE A 53 -25.67 -28.00 -24.01
CA PHE A 53 -25.23 -28.79 -25.17
C PHE A 53 -24.30 -28.04 -26.13
N PHE A 54 -24.07 -26.73 -25.92
CA PHE A 54 -23.23 -25.85 -26.75
C PHE A 54 -21.97 -26.50 -27.35
N LYS A 55 -21.13 -27.10 -26.51
CA LYS A 55 -19.83 -27.67 -26.91
C LYS A 55 -19.88 -28.81 -27.93
N TYR A 56 -21.06 -29.38 -28.17
CA TYR A 56 -21.25 -30.48 -29.11
C TYR A 56 -21.62 -30.01 -30.52
N PHE A 57 -21.95 -28.72 -30.69
CA PHE A 57 -22.41 -28.13 -31.94
C PHE A 57 -21.59 -26.88 -32.33
N PRO A 58 -20.26 -27.01 -32.54
CA PRO A 58 -19.39 -25.86 -32.85
C PRO A 58 -19.77 -25.14 -34.16
N SER A 59 -20.41 -25.84 -35.11
CA SER A 59 -21.00 -25.26 -36.32
C SER A 59 -22.12 -24.24 -36.05
N LEU A 60 -22.75 -24.31 -34.87
CA LEU A 60 -23.84 -23.45 -34.43
C LEU A 60 -23.42 -22.51 -33.28
N ALA A 61 -22.12 -22.39 -33.00
CA ALA A 61 -21.60 -21.66 -31.84
C ALA A 61 -22.06 -20.19 -31.80
N ASP A 62 -21.93 -19.44 -32.90
CA ASP A 62 -22.40 -18.04 -32.92
C ASP A 62 -23.93 -17.95 -32.81
N GLN A 63 -24.69 -18.76 -33.56
CA GLN A 63 -26.16 -18.78 -33.46
C GLN A 63 -26.65 -19.12 -32.04
N ALA A 64 -25.95 -20.02 -31.33
CA ALA A 64 -26.26 -20.41 -29.95
C ALA A 64 -25.82 -19.36 -28.91
N ILE A 65 -24.77 -18.58 -29.18
CA ILE A 65 -24.42 -17.39 -28.39
C ILE A 65 -25.50 -16.33 -28.60
N ASP A 66 -25.77 -15.95 -29.84
CA ASP A 66 -26.68 -14.86 -30.20
C ASP A 66 -28.11 -15.14 -29.69
N ALA A 67 -28.59 -16.39 -29.79
CA ALA A 67 -29.87 -16.80 -29.19
C ALA A 67 -29.89 -16.70 -27.65
N LEU A 68 -28.74 -16.80 -26.96
CA LEU A 68 -28.65 -16.56 -25.52
C LEU A 68 -28.53 -15.05 -25.19
N LEU A 69 -28.08 -14.23 -26.14
CA LEU A 69 -28.07 -12.77 -26.03
C LEU A 69 -29.48 -12.18 -26.25
N ASP A 70 -30.26 -12.71 -27.20
CA ASP A 70 -31.71 -12.45 -27.32
C ASP A 70 -32.42 -12.59 -25.95
N LEU A 71 -32.00 -13.57 -25.13
CA LEU A 71 -32.53 -13.78 -23.77
C LEU A 71 -31.87 -12.92 -22.68
N CYS A 72 -30.68 -12.37 -22.91
CA CYS A 72 -30.05 -11.38 -22.01
C CYS A 72 -30.66 -9.98 -22.17
N GLU A 73 -31.35 -9.70 -23.28
CA GLU A 73 -32.05 -8.44 -23.55
C GLU A 73 -33.57 -8.52 -23.36
N ASP A 74 -34.10 -9.66 -22.90
CA ASP A 74 -35.53 -9.93 -22.72
C ASP A 74 -36.26 -8.91 -21.82
N GLU A 75 -37.51 -8.57 -22.13
CA GLU A 75 -38.36 -7.72 -21.29
C GLU A 75 -38.53 -8.29 -19.87
N ASP A 76 -38.69 -9.60 -19.74
CA ASP A 76 -38.82 -10.28 -18.44
C ASP A 76 -37.45 -10.42 -17.76
N MET A 77 -37.26 -9.60 -16.74
CA MET A 77 -36.09 -9.58 -15.86
C MET A 77 -35.72 -10.96 -15.28
N SER A 78 -36.67 -11.88 -15.09
CA SER A 78 -36.40 -13.25 -14.63
C SER A 78 -35.81 -14.17 -15.72
N ILE A 79 -35.98 -13.80 -16.98
CA ILE A 79 -35.37 -14.45 -18.16
C ILE A 79 -33.95 -13.94 -18.33
N ARG A 80 -33.73 -12.62 -18.35
CA ARG A 80 -32.37 -12.02 -18.37
C ARG A 80 -31.49 -12.60 -17.27
N LYS A 81 -32.00 -12.64 -16.03
CA LYS A 81 -31.29 -13.22 -14.87
C LYS A 81 -30.99 -14.71 -14.99
N GLN A 82 -31.73 -15.46 -15.81
CA GLN A 82 -31.41 -16.86 -16.12
C GLN A 82 -30.32 -16.94 -17.21
N ALA A 83 -30.47 -16.20 -18.31
CA ALA A 83 -29.49 -16.17 -19.41
C ALA A 83 -28.11 -15.68 -18.97
N ILE A 84 -28.05 -14.56 -18.24
CA ILE A 84 -26.81 -14.00 -17.67
C ILE A 84 -26.09 -15.02 -16.78
N LYS A 85 -26.85 -15.79 -15.99
CA LYS A 85 -26.32 -16.84 -15.12
C LYS A 85 -25.86 -18.08 -15.89
N ASP A 86 -26.43 -18.33 -17.07
CA ASP A 86 -26.07 -19.47 -17.91
C ASP A 86 -24.90 -19.17 -18.87
N LEU A 87 -24.63 -17.90 -19.22
CA LEU A 87 -23.48 -17.49 -20.05
C LEU A 87 -22.13 -18.12 -19.65
N PRO A 88 -21.73 -18.19 -18.36
CA PRO A 88 -20.48 -18.85 -17.97
C PRO A 88 -20.42 -20.37 -18.20
N ASN A 89 -21.55 -21.03 -18.46
CA ASN A 89 -21.57 -22.46 -18.76
C ASN A 89 -20.99 -22.77 -20.14
N LEU A 90 -21.14 -21.86 -21.11
CA LEU A 90 -20.54 -21.99 -22.45
C LEU A 90 -19.02 -22.22 -22.33
N CYS A 91 -18.36 -21.33 -21.59
CA CYS A 91 -16.90 -21.26 -21.49
C CYS A 91 -16.26 -22.40 -20.66
N LYS A 92 -17.05 -23.33 -20.10
CA LYS A 92 -16.53 -24.47 -19.30
C LYS A 92 -15.66 -25.41 -20.12
N ASP A 93 -16.10 -25.71 -21.33
CA ASP A 93 -15.43 -26.63 -22.25
C ASP A 93 -14.88 -25.89 -23.50
N THR A 94 -15.57 -24.85 -23.99
CA THR A 94 -15.15 -24.06 -25.17
C THR A 94 -14.52 -22.74 -24.75
N LYS A 95 -13.23 -22.77 -24.40
CA LYS A 95 -12.52 -21.63 -23.80
C LYS A 95 -12.29 -20.44 -24.74
N GLU A 96 -12.32 -20.65 -26.05
CA GLU A 96 -12.11 -19.58 -27.05
C GLU A 96 -13.13 -18.44 -26.97
N HIS A 97 -14.38 -18.73 -26.59
CA HIS A 97 -15.42 -17.72 -26.43
C HIS A 97 -15.31 -16.90 -25.13
N THR A 98 -14.43 -17.27 -24.18
CA THR A 98 -14.36 -16.64 -22.84
C THR A 98 -14.23 -15.12 -22.94
N GLN A 99 -13.44 -14.60 -23.88
CA GLN A 99 -13.28 -13.16 -24.07
C GLN A 99 -14.57 -12.49 -24.59
N LYS A 100 -15.27 -13.07 -25.59
CA LYS A 100 -16.58 -12.58 -26.10
C LYS A 100 -17.61 -12.54 -24.96
N ILE A 101 -17.73 -13.62 -24.19
CA ILE A 101 -18.71 -13.73 -23.10
C ILE A 101 -18.35 -12.84 -21.90
N ALA A 102 -17.07 -12.64 -21.59
CA ALA A 102 -16.63 -11.74 -20.53
C ALA A 102 -16.81 -10.26 -20.89
N ASP A 103 -16.59 -9.87 -22.14
CA ASP A 103 -16.86 -8.53 -22.65
C ASP A 103 -18.37 -8.19 -22.56
N ILE A 104 -19.23 -9.09 -23.01
CA ILE A 104 -20.69 -8.97 -22.89
C ILE A 104 -21.13 -8.86 -21.41
N LEU A 105 -20.62 -9.72 -20.54
CA LEU A 105 -20.90 -9.63 -19.10
C LEU A 105 -20.32 -8.36 -18.45
N ALA A 106 -19.26 -7.78 -19.02
CA ALA A 106 -18.70 -6.51 -18.58
C ALA A 106 -19.61 -5.33 -18.98
N GLN A 107 -20.14 -5.31 -20.21
CA GLN A 107 -21.17 -4.35 -20.64
C GLN A 107 -22.38 -4.39 -19.70
N LEU A 108 -22.86 -5.59 -19.36
CA LEU A 108 -24.02 -5.78 -18.46
C LEU A 108 -23.78 -5.30 -17.00
N LEU A 109 -22.57 -4.93 -16.60
CA LEU A 109 -22.31 -4.24 -15.32
C LEU A 109 -22.94 -2.84 -15.26
N GLN A 110 -23.43 -2.30 -16.38
CA GLN A 110 -24.20 -1.05 -16.40
C GLN A 110 -25.59 -1.16 -15.77
N SER A 111 -26.14 -2.38 -15.60
CA SER A 111 -27.49 -2.61 -15.08
C SER A 111 -27.77 -1.84 -13.77
N GLU A 112 -28.94 -1.21 -13.71
CA GLU A 112 -29.42 -0.45 -12.55
C GLU A 112 -30.13 -1.33 -11.52
N ASP A 113 -30.67 -2.49 -11.91
CA ASP A 113 -31.26 -3.42 -10.95
C ASP A 113 -30.18 -4.14 -10.14
N ALA A 114 -30.14 -3.84 -8.84
CA ALA A 114 -29.13 -4.38 -7.92
C ALA A 114 -29.11 -5.92 -7.86
N SER A 115 -30.23 -6.59 -8.14
CA SER A 115 -30.30 -8.06 -8.12
C SER A 115 -29.89 -8.71 -9.46
N GLU A 116 -29.98 -7.97 -10.56
CA GLU A 116 -29.43 -8.33 -11.88
C GLU A 116 -27.91 -8.12 -11.90
N LEU A 117 -27.47 -6.95 -11.46
CA LEU A 117 -26.05 -6.61 -11.28
C LEU A 117 -25.32 -7.60 -10.35
N SER A 118 -26.00 -8.11 -9.33
CA SER A 118 -25.48 -9.19 -8.45
C SER A 118 -25.22 -10.50 -9.23
N ILE A 119 -26.09 -10.85 -10.17
CA ILE A 119 -25.97 -12.04 -11.01
C ILE A 119 -24.90 -11.84 -12.11
N VAL A 120 -24.81 -10.66 -12.72
CA VAL A 120 -23.70 -10.28 -13.62
C VAL A 120 -22.36 -10.39 -12.88
N SER A 121 -22.24 -9.77 -11.70
CA SER A 121 -21.03 -9.86 -10.88
C SER A 121 -20.69 -11.30 -10.45
N SER A 122 -21.68 -12.18 -10.28
CA SER A 122 -21.48 -13.59 -9.94
C SER A 122 -21.03 -14.42 -11.16
N SER A 123 -21.46 -14.02 -12.35
CA SER A 123 -21.16 -14.68 -13.62
C SER A 123 -19.74 -14.36 -14.08
N LEU A 124 -19.31 -13.10 -14.00
CA LEU A 124 -17.90 -12.71 -14.17
C LEU A 124 -16.97 -13.40 -13.15
N MET A 125 -17.38 -13.47 -11.88
CA MET A 125 -16.65 -14.21 -10.83
C MET A 125 -16.62 -15.73 -11.07
N THR A 126 -17.48 -16.25 -11.95
CA THR A 126 -17.46 -17.66 -12.39
C THR A 126 -16.52 -17.83 -13.58
N LEU A 127 -16.56 -16.95 -14.59
CA LEU A 127 -15.61 -16.96 -15.70
C LEU A 127 -14.16 -16.83 -15.22
N LEU A 128 -13.87 -15.86 -14.33
CA LEU A 128 -12.53 -15.67 -13.78
C LEU A 128 -11.98 -16.91 -13.04
N LYS A 129 -12.84 -17.83 -12.58
CA LYS A 129 -12.44 -19.12 -11.96
C LYS A 129 -12.29 -20.27 -12.96
N LEU A 130 -12.92 -20.19 -14.13
CA LEU A 130 -12.85 -21.21 -15.19
C LEU A 130 -11.68 -20.95 -16.15
N GLU A 131 -11.52 -19.69 -16.55
CA GLU A 131 -10.50 -19.25 -17.50
C GLU A 131 -10.20 -17.76 -17.24
N PRO A 132 -9.24 -17.43 -16.34
CA PRO A 132 -8.97 -16.04 -15.96
C PRO A 132 -8.38 -15.18 -17.06
N LYS A 133 -7.73 -15.75 -18.10
CA LYS A 133 -7.00 -14.95 -19.11
C LYS A 133 -7.97 -14.21 -20.04
N GLY A 134 -8.85 -14.95 -20.72
CA GLY A 134 -9.92 -14.40 -21.55
C GLY A 134 -10.93 -13.59 -20.74
N ALA A 135 -11.20 -13.98 -19.50
CA ALA A 135 -12.07 -13.21 -18.60
C ALA A 135 -11.49 -11.83 -18.25
N LEU A 136 -10.18 -11.73 -18.01
CA LEU A 136 -9.50 -10.44 -17.86
C LEU A 136 -9.49 -9.66 -19.19
N ASN A 137 -9.15 -10.29 -20.32
CA ASN A 137 -9.14 -9.61 -21.62
C ASN A 137 -10.51 -8.99 -21.98
N GLY A 138 -11.62 -9.67 -21.70
CA GLY A 138 -12.97 -9.13 -21.94
C GLY A 138 -13.31 -7.94 -21.05
N LEU A 139 -12.87 -7.95 -19.78
CA LEU A 139 -13.02 -6.79 -18.89
C LEU A 139 -12.14 -5.61 -19.33
N TYR A 140 -10.89 -5.85 -19.76
CA TYR A 140 -10.00 -4.78 -20.23
C TYR A 140 -10.36 -4.25 -21.61
N SER A 141 -10.98 -5.05 -22.48
CA SER A 141 -11.61 -4.60 -23.74
C SER A 141 -12.60 -3.46 -23.48
N GLN A 142 -13.52 -3.64 -22.52
CA GLN A 142 -14.47 -2.61 -22.11
C GLN A 142 -13.83 -1.42 -21.36
N ILE A 143 -12.73 -1.61 -20.62
CA ILE A 143 -12.01 -0.50 -19.96
C ILE A 143 -11.22 0.37 -20.98
N LEU A 144 -10.69 -0.24 -22.04
CA LEU A 144 -9.86 0.44 -23.05
C LEU A 144 -10.66 1.01 -24.22
N SER A 145 -11.84 0.45 -24.53
CA SER A 145 -12.64 0.83 -25.71
C SER A 145 -14.16 0.81 -25.54
N GLY A 146 -14.66 0.48 -24.34
CA GLY A 146 -16.09 0.55 -24.02
C GLY A 146 -16.54 1.96 -23.65
N GLU A 147 -17.82 2.09 -23.30
CA GLU A 147 -18.38 3.37 -22.84
C GLU A 147 -17.86 3.75 -21.44
N GLU A 148 -17.71 5.05 -21.17
CA GLU A 148 -17.16 5.60 -19.91
C GLU A 148 -17.82 5.01 -18.65
N PHE A 149 -19.14 4.82 -18.68
CA PHE A 149 -19.90 4.22 -17.57
C PHE A 149 -19.59 2.72 -17.39
N VAL A 150 -19.44 1.98 -18.49
CA VAL A 150 -19.02 0.57 -18.46
C VAL A 150 -17.58 0.45 -17.96
N ARG A 151 -16.67 1.33 -18.42
CA ARG A 151 -15.29 1.45 -17.92
C ARG A 151 -15.26 1.67 -16.40
N GLU A 152 -16.01 2.65 -15.89
CA GLU A 152 -16.09 2.94 -14.45
C GLU A 152 -16.58 1.72 -13.65
N ARG A 153 -17.61 1.03 -14.14
CA ARG A 153 -18.16 -0.21 -13.54
C ARG A 153 -17.14 -1.36 -13.56
N CYS A 154 -16.41 -1.52 -14.67
CA CYS A 154 -15.38 -2.54 -14.82
C CYS A 154 -14.17 -2.30 -13.89
N LEU A 155 -13.71 -1.06 -13.75
CA LEU A 155 -12.60 -0.73 -12.82
C LEU A 155 -12.98 -0.98 -11.36
N LYS A 156 -14.20 -0.60 -10.95
CA LYS A 156 -14.77 -0.92 -9.63
C LYS A 156 -14.91 -2.43 -9.42
N PHE A 157 -15.29 -3.17 -10.46
CA PHE A 157 -15.35 -4.63 -10.42
C PHE A 157 -13.94 -5.23 -10.24
N ILE A 158 -12.97 -4.95 -11.12
CA ILE A 158 -11.62 -5.53 -11.05
C ILE A 158 -10.99 -5.26 -9.69
N SER A 159 -10.92 -3.99 -9.26
CA SER A 159 -10.24 -3.59 -8.02
C SER A 159 -10.81 -4.26 -6.77
N SER A 160 -12.14 -4.44 -6.71
CA SER A 160 -12.80 -5.09 -5.57
C SER A 160 -12.79 -6.63 -5.64
N LYS A 161 -12.84 -7.23 -6.84
CA LYS A 161 -13.08 -8.68 -7.02
C LYS A 161 -11.80 -9.48 -7.23
N ILE A 162 -10.80 -8.96 -7.94
CA ILE A 162 -9.51 -9.64 -8.15
C ILE A 162 -8.82 -9.94 -6.80
N LYS A 163 -8.80 -8.95 -5.90
CA LYS A 163 -8.26 -9.09 -4.55
C LYS A 163 -9.00 -10.14 -3.69
N LEU A 164 -10.26 -10.44 -4.00
CA LEU A 164 -11.08 -11.49 -3.33
C LEU A 164 -10.91 -12.89 -3.94
N LEU A 165 -10.49 -12.99 -5.21
CA LEU A 165 -10.20 -14.27 -5.86
C LEU A 165 -8.84 -14.85 -5.46
N GLY A 166 -7.89 -13.99 -5.07
CA GLY A 166 -6.58 -14.42 -4.60
C GLY A 166 -5.65 -14.94 -5.70
N HIS A 167 -4.39 -15.16 -5.33
CA HIS A 167 -3.33 -15.62 -6.24
C HIS A 167 -3.46 -17.11 -6.67
N GLU A 168 -4.43 -17.86 -6.13
CA GLU A 168 -4.76 -19.23 -6.54
C GLU A 168 -5.51 -19.25 -7.87
N VAL A 169 -6.51 -18.37 -8.00
CA VAL A 169 -7.25 -18.15 -9.25
C VAL A 169 -6.45 -17.23 -10.18
N ILE A 170 -5.94 -16.11 -9.64
CA ILE A 170 -5.11 -15.15 -10.36
C ILE A 170 -3.65 -15.61 -10.26
N ASN A 171 -3.38 -16.71 -10.96
CA ASN A 171 -2.07 -17.34 -11.09
C ASN A 171 -1.06 -16.41 -11.81
N LYS A 172 0.19 -16.87 -12.00
CA LYS A 172 1.27 -16.06 -12.57
C LYS A 172 0.88 -15.49 -13.94
N ASP A 173 0.45 -16.33 -14.86
CA ASP A 173 0.11 -15.94 -16.23
C ASP A 173 -1.08 -14.96 -16.30
N ALA A 174 -2.11 -15.18 -15.47
CA ALA A 174 -3.27 -14.28 -15.40
C ALA A 174 -2.89 -12.92 -14.80
N GLU A 175 -1.98 -12.92 -13.83
CA GLU A 175 -1.43 -11.70 -13.24
C GLU A 175 -0.51 -10.94 -14.22
N GLU A 176 0.22 -11.63 -15.10
CA GLU A 176 1.00 -11.00 -16.17
C GLU A 176 0.11 -10.25 -17.17
N ILE A 177 -1.05 -10.80 -17.51
CA ILE A 177 -2.10 -10.09 -18.29
C ILE A 177 -2.66 -8.91 -17.49
N LEU A 178 -3.06 -9.12 -16.23
CA LEU A 178 -3.57 -8.07 -15.33
C LEU A 178 -2.62 -6.87 -15.25
N ILE A 179 -1.30 -7.12 -15.13
CA ILE A 179 -0.26 -6.09 -15.10
C ILE A 179 -0.12 -5.42 -16.47
N ALA A 180 -0.06 -6.18 -17.55
CA ALA A 180 0.14 -5.65 -18.91
C ALA A 180 -1.02 -4.75 -19.35
N GLU A 181 -2.26 -5.18 -19.16
CA GLU A 181 -3.44 -4.38 -19.53
C GLU A 181 -3.60 -3.16 -18.61
N THR A 182 -3.36 -3.29 -17.30
CA THR A 182 -3.38 -2.13 -16.38
C THR A 182 -2.40 -1.04 -16.80
N LYS A 183 -1.20 -1.41 -17.27
CA LYS A 183 -0.20 -0.45 -17.78
C LYS A 183 -0.61 0.24 -19.09
N LYS A 184 -1.50 -0.36 -19.90
CA LYS A 184 -2.12 0.34 -21.04
C LYS A 184 -3.15 1.34 -20.57
N VAL A 185 -4.03 0.94 -19.64
CA VAL A 185 -5.08 1.83 -19.09
C VAL A 185 -4.44 3.06 -18.45
N LEU A 186 -3.36 2.88 -17.68
CA LEU A 186 -2.58 3.96 -17.04
C LEU A 186 -1.97 5.02 -17.99
N GLN A 187 -2.12 4.88 -19.32
CA GLN A 187 -1.69 5.91 -20.28
C GLN A 187 -2.71 7.06 -20.44
N ASP A 188 -3.98 6.84 -20.10
CA ASP A 188 -5.03 7.87 -20.03
C ASP A 188 -6.03 7.53 -18.92
N VAL A 189 -6.00 8.31 -17.82
CA VAL A 189 -6.75 8.05 -16.57
C VAL A 189 -7.20 9.33 -15.86
N THR A 190 -8.21 9.22 -15.00
CA THR A 190 -8.52 10.23 -13.97
C THR A 190 -7.72 10.02 -12.68
N SER A 191 -7.81 10.95 -11.72
CA SER A 191 -7.19 10.80 -10.39
C SER A 191 -7.65 9.51 -9.69
N ASP A 192 -8.97 9.30 -9.66
CA ASP A 192 -9.60 8.17 -8.99
C ASP A 192 -9.21 6.84 -9.64
N GLU A 193 -9.15 6.80 -10.98
CA GLU A 193 -8.68 5.65 -11.73
C GLU A 193 -7.20 5.35 -11.48
N PHE A 194 -6.33 6.37 -11.46
CA PHE A 194 -4.91 6.19 -11.15
C PHE A 194 -4.73 5.55 -9.78
N HIS A 195 -5.45 6.03 -8.76
CA HIS A 195 -5.42 5.43 -7.42
C HIS A 195 -5.92 3.98 -7.45
N ILE A 196 -7.05 3.70 -8.10
CA ILE A 196 -7.63 2.35 -8.23
C ILE A 196 -6.66 1.36 -8.89
N LEU A 197 -5.93 1.80 -9.92
CA LEU A 197 -5.02 0.97 -10.71
C LEU A 197 -3.65 0.79 -10.04
N MET A 198 -3.10 1.83 -9.40
CA MET A 198 -1.89 1.69 -8.57
C MET A 198 -2.14 0.76 -7.39
N ASP A 199 -3.31 0.85 -6.75
CA ASP A 199 -3.71 -0.03 -5.65
C ASP A 199 -3.97 -1.47 -6.11
N LEU A 200 -4.28 -1.68 -7.40
CA LEU A 200 -4.39 -3.00 -8.04
C LEU A 200 -3.00 -3.59 -8.34
N LEU A 201 -2.11 -2.81 -8.97
CA LEU A 201 -0.72 -3.23 -9.23
C LEU A 201 0.04 -3.51 -7.92
N ALA A 202 -0.21 -2.73 -6.86
CA ALA A 202 0.38 -2.89 -5.53
C ALA A 202 0.12 -4.28 -4.90
N TRP A 203 -1.00 -4.92 -5.26
CA TRP A 203 -1.38 -6.26 -4.79
C TRP A 203 -0.67 -7.38 -5.57
N THR A 204 -0.15 -7.11 -6.77
CA THR A 204 0.45 -8.14 -7.64
C THR A 204 1.85 -8.57 -7.21
N ARG A 205 2.37 -9.65 -7.82
CA ARG A 205 3.78 -10.06 -7.68
C ARG A 205 4.79 -9.02 -8.20
N LEU A 206 4.37 -7.99 -8.95
CA LEU A 206 5.26 -6.93 -9.49
C LEU A 206 6.12 -6.27 -8.40
N VAL A 207 5.48 -5.85 -7.30
CA VAL A 207 6.11 -5.18 -6.13
C VAL A 207 7.14 -6.06 -5.42
N LYS A 208 7.14 -7.38 -5.66
CA LYS A 208 8.06 -8.33 -4.99
C LYS A 208 9.46 -8.34 -5.62
N SER A 209 9.68 -7.56 -6.68
CA SER A 209 10.95 -7.41 -7.38
C SER A 209 11.41 -5.95 -7.43
N ALA A 210 12.71 -5.69 -7.30
CA ALA A 210 13.24 -4.33 -7.43
C ALA A 210 13.00 -3.72 -8.82
N SER A 211 12.97 -4.56 -9.88
CA SER A 211 12.64 -4.11 -11.24
C SER A 211 11.18 -3.64 -11.35
N GLY A 212 10.23 -4.38 -10.76
CA GLY A 212 8.81 -4.00 -10.76
C GLY A 212 8.49 -2.83 -9.82
N GLN A 213 9.21 -2.72 -8.69
CA GLN A 213 9.18 -1.53 -7.84
C GLN A 213 9.67 -0.29 -8.60
N LYS A 214 10.81 -0.41 -9.31
CA LYS A 214 11.33 0.68 -10.15
C LYS A 214 10.34 1.03 -11.27
N GLU A 215 9.75 0.04 -11.93
CA GLU A 215 8.76 0.29 -12.99
C GLU A 215 7.52 1.04 -12.48
N LEU A 216 7.05 0.72 -11.26
CA LEU A 216 5.97 1.49 -10.61
C LEU A 216 6.41 2.92 -10.26
N VAL A 217 7.65 3.11 -9.82
CA VAL A 217 8.23 4.44 -9.56
C VAL A 217 8.37 5.25 -10.85
N ASP A 218 8.81 4.64 -11.96
CA ASP A 218 8.90 5.29 -13.26
C ASP A 218 7.50 5.64 -13.82
N ILE A 219 6.50 4.75 -13.69
CA ILE A 219 5.08 5.05 -14.01
C ILE A 219 4.56 6.26 -13.21
N VAL A 220 4.85 6.33 -11.91
CA VAL A 220 4.45 7.49 -11.08
C VAL A 220 5.21 8.74 -11.51
N GLY A 221 6.49 8.65 -11.86
CA GLY A 221 7.28 9.80 -12.32
C GLY A 221 6.80 10.38 -13.66
N ASP A 222 6.37 9.52 -14.57
CA ASP A 222 5.72 9.89 -15.83
C ASP A 222 4.35 10.54 -15.57
N GLN A 223 3.57 10.02 -14.62
CA GLN A 223 2.22 10.51 -14.30
C GLN A 223 2.22 11.80 -13.44
N VAL A 224 3.30 12.03 -12.68
CA VAL A 224 3.61 13.31 -12.01
C VAL A 224 4.19 14.35 -12.98
N GLU A 225 4.55 13.93 -14.21
CA GLU A 225 5.14 14.76 -15.25
C GLU A 225 6.43 15.46 -14.80
N LEU A 226 7.35 14.71 -14.18
CA LEU A 226 8.65 15.21 -13.65
C LEU A 226 9.56 15.93 -14.68
N ASN A 227 9.21 15.90 -15.97
CA ASN A 227 9.91 16.61 -17.05
C ASN A 227 9.31 18.00 -17.36
N GLN A 228 8.17 18.36 -16.76
CA GLN A 228 7.48 19.64 -16.97
C GLN A 228 7.85 20.68 -15.90
N ILE A 229 7.53 21.95 -16.15
CA ILE A 229 7.70 23.05 -15.18
C ILE A 229 6.56 22.98 -14.16
N PHE A 230 6.89 23.01 -12.86
CA PHE A 230 5.89 22.99 -11.79
C PHE A 230 5.06 24.28 -11.76
N ASN A 231 3.73 24.17 -11.77
CA ASN A 231 2.82 25.30 -11.68
C ASN A 231 2.18 25.39 -10.27
N PRO A 232 2.68 26.25 -9.36
CA PRO A 232 2.15 26.37 -8.00
C PRO A 232 0.77 27.04 -7.91
N SER A 233 0.22 27.52 -9.02
CA SER A 233 -1.10 28.14 -9.11
C SER A 233 -2.16 27.24 -9.77
N ASP A 234 -1.78 26.01 -10.14
CA ASP A 234 -2.68 24.98 -10.63
C ASP A 234 -2.86 23.91 -9.54
N GLU A 235 -4.05 23.90 -8.94
CA GLU A 235 -4.43 22.97 -7.88
C GLU A 235 -4.27 21.50 -8.32
N ASP A 236 -4.61 21.18 -9.57
CA ASP A 236 -4.50 19.84 -10.12
C ASP A 236 -3.03 19.41 -10.35
N SER A 237 -2.12 20.37 -10.58
CA SER A 237 -0.66 20.10 -10.63
C SER A 237 -0.09 19.83 -9.24
N VAL A 238 -0.54 20.58 -8.23
CA VAL A 238 -0.12 20.41 -6.83
C VAL A 238 -0.61 19.08 -6.26
N ASP A 239 -1.89 18.75 -6.47
CA ASP A 239 -2.48 17.47 -6.05
C ASP A 239 -1.85 16.28 -6.78
N ARG A 240 -1.65 16.39 -8.11
CA ARG A 240 -0.94 15.38 -8.92
C ARG A 240 0.41 15.03 -8.33
N LEU A 241 1.20 16.05 -7.96
CA LEU A 241 2.48 15.87 -7.29
C LEU A 241 2.33 15.21 -5.91
N ILE A 242 1.43 15.71 -5.04
CA ILE A 242 1.24 15.20 -3.68
C ILE A 242 0.78 13.74 -3.68
N TYR A 243 -0.26 13.41 -4.45
CA TYR A 243 -0.78 12.04 -4.53
C TYR A 243 0.19 11.10 -5.24
N GLY A 244 0.85 11.54 -6.31
CA GLY A 244 1.90 10.77 -6.97
C GLY A 244 3.04 10.42 -6.02
N LEU A 245 3.61 11.41 -5.31
CA LEU A 245 4.65 11.16 -4.30
C LEU A 245 4.20 10.19 -3.20
N ARG A 246 2.95 10.32 -2.71
CA ARG A 246 2.36 9.38 -1.74
C ARG A 246 2.27 7.94 -2.30
N HIS A 247 2.05 7.76 -3.61
CA HIS A 247 2.05 6.45 -4.29
C HIS A 247 3.45 5.92 -4.62
N ALA A 248 4.45 6.77 -4.89
CA ALA A 248 5.83 6.32 -5.12
C ALA A 248 6.54 5.89 -3.83
N LEU A 249 6.30 6.58 -2.71
CA LEU A 249 7.02 6.39 -1.45
C LEU A 249 7.14 4.93 -0.94
N PRO A 250 6.11 4.06 -1.04
CA PRO A 250 6.20 2.66 -0.62
C PRO A 250 7.16 1.78 -1.43
N TYR A 251 7.59 2.21 -2.62
CA TYR A 251 8.40 1.40 -3.55
C TYR A 251 9.91 1.74 -3.50
N PHE A 252 10.29 2.87 -2.91
CA PHE A 252 11.70 3.21 -2.74
C PHE A 252 12.39 2.34 -1.67
N SER A 253 13.69 2.10 -1.87
CA SER A 253 14.49 1.21 -1.03
C SER A 253 15.98 1.56 -1.13
N SER A 254 16.86 0.68 -0.65
CA SER A 254 18.30 0.78 -0.95
C SER A 254 18.69 0.30 -2.36
N VAL A 255 17.71 -0.12 -3.18
CA VAL A 255 17.91 -0.63 -4.55
C VAL A 255 17.11 0.19 -5.58
N VAL A 256 15.99 0.78 -5.17
CA VAL A 256 15.16 1.69 -5.97
C VAL A 256 15.26 3.07 -5.34
N ASP A 257 16.06 3.94 -5.96
CA ASP A 257 16.31 5.30 -5.48
C ASP A 257 15.19 6.28 -5.85
N SER A 258 15.22 7.45 -5.21
CA SER A 258 14.27 8.56 -5.39
C SER A 258 14.83 9.73 -6.19
N ASN A 259 15.96 9.56 -6.88
CA ASN A 259 16.80 10.69 -7.33
C ASN A 259 16.05 11.69 -8.22
N LYS A 260 15.33 11.21 -9.26
CA LYS A 260 14.52 12.07 -10.14
C LYS A 260 13.56 12.98 -9.37
N PHE A 261 12.89 12.45 -8.35
CA PHE A 261 11.91 13.17 -7.54
C PHE A 261 12.59 14.18 -6.62
N VAL A 262 13.74 13.84 -6.04
CA VAL A 262 14.53 14.78 -5.23
C VAL A 262 15.08 15.93 -6.08
N GLU A 263 15.57 15.65 -7.28
CA GLU A 263 16.06 16.63 -8.24
C GLU A 263 14.93 17.58 -8.70
N TYR A 264 13.74 17.04 -9.00
CA TYR A 264 12.54 17.82 -9.30
C TYR A 264 12.09 18.71 -8.13
N MET A 265 11.98 18.15 -6.92
CA MET A 265 11.57 18.90 -5.74
C MET A 265 12.55 20.05 -5.44
N CYS A 266 13.86 19.82 -5.57
CA CYS A 266 14.87 20.87 -5.35
C CYS A 266 14.83 21.98 -6.41
N SER A 267 14.58 21.65 -7.68
CA SER A 267 14.70 22.58 -8.80
C SER A 267 13.40 23.30 -9.17
N GLN A 268 12.25 22.64 -9.04
CA GLN A 268 10.94 23.16 -9.44
C GLN A 268 10.06 23.56 -8.25
N VAL A 269 10.07 22.77 -7.16
CA VAL A 269 9.05 22.89 -6.10
C VAL A 269 9.50 23.79 -4.95
N LEU A 270 10.69 23.56 -4.36
CA LEU A 270 11.20 24.40 -3.26
C LEU A 270 11.30 25.90 -3.59
N PRO A 271 11.72 26.33 -4.80
CA PRO A 271 11.74 27.76 -5.17
C PRO A 271 10.34 28.39 -5.31
N ASN A 272 9.30 27.56 -5.44
CA ASN A 272 7.92 28.00 -5.64
C ASN A 272 7.04 27.77 -4.40
N LEU A 273 7.56 27.17 -3.32
CA LEU A 273 6.77 26.75 -2.14
C LEU A 273 5.90 27.88 -1.56
N ASN A 274 6.45 29.10 -1.44
CA ASN A 274 5.75 30.27 -0.87
C ASN A 274 4.60 30.80 -1.76
N LYS A 275 4.43 30.29 -2.98
CA LYS A 275 3.33 30.62 -3.90
C LYS A 275 2.14 29.67 -3.76
N LEU A 276 2.31 28.56 -3.04
CA LEU A 276 1.26 27.58 -2.81
C LEU A 276 0.26 28.13 -1.78
N VAL A 277 -1.01 28.19 -2.17
CA VAL A 277 -2.09 28.58 -1.29
C VAL A 277 -2.36 27.44 -0.31
N SER A 278 -2.22 27.71 1.00
CA SER A 278 -2.71 26.81 2.05
C SER A 278 -4.18 27.13 2.30
N SER A 279 -5.06 26.14 2.17
CA SER A 279 -6.50 26.27 2.36
C SER A 279 -6.86 26.36 3.85
N GLU A 280 -7.04 27.59 4.37
CA GLU A 280 -7.43 27.81 5.78
C GLU A 280 -8.71 27.06 6.19
N GLU A 281 -9.63 26.82 5.24
CA GLU A 281 -10.89 26.11 5.46
C GLU A 281 -10.74 24.61 5.77
N GLU A 282 -9.67 23.96 5.31
CA GLU A 282 -9.45 22.52 5.51
C GLU A 282 -8.48 22.20 6.66
N GLY A 283 -7.71 23.18 7.13
CA GLY A 283 -6.68 22.98 8.17
C GLY A 283 -5.47 22.14 7.70
N THR A 284 -5.35 21.92 6.38
CA THR A 284 -4.27 21.17 5.75
C THR A 284 -3.16 22.10 5.28
N ASP A 285 -1.96 21.90 5.83
CA ASP A 285 -0.76 22.63 5.41
C ASP A 285 -0.09 21.93 4.21
N THR A 286 -0.47 22.35 3.01
CA THR A 286 0.03 21.86 1.72
C THR A 286 1.54 22.02 1.57
N GLN A 287 2.10 23.13 2.04
CA GLN A 287 3.55 23.39 1.98
C GLN A 287 4.31 22.43 2.89
N LEU A 288 3.85 22.26 4.13
CA LEU A 288 4.44 21.31 5.07
C LEU A 288 4.27 19.87 4.60
N ASP A 289 3.15 19.48 3.98
CA ASP A 289 2.97 18.11 3.46
C ASP A 289 3.93 17.81 2.29
N LEU A 290 4.14 18.76 1.37
CA LEU A 290 5.20 18.64 0.35
C LEU A 290 6.60 18.55 0.98
N LEU A 291 6.89 19.31 2.04
CA LEU A 291 8.16 19.21 2.77
C LEU A 291 8.33 17.87 3.51
N LYS A 292 7.26 17.29 4.07
CA LYS A 292 7.28 15.93 4.66
C LYS A 292 7.61 14.90 3.58
N LEU A 293 6.94 14.96 2.44
CA LEU A 293 7.18 14.07 1.30
C LEU A 293 8.64 14.21 0.81
N PHE A 294 9.15 15.44 0.67
CA PHE A 294 10.55 15.70 0.31
C PHE A 294 11.56 15.11 1.29
N ALA A 295 11.32 15.26 2.60
CA ALA A 295 12.18 14.69 3.64
C ALA A 295 12.17 13.15 3.61
N GLU A 296 11.04 12.53 3.27
CA GLU A 296 10.96 11.08 3.06
C GLU A 296 11.67 10.62 1.78
N LEU A 297 11.53 11.34 0.66
CA LEU A 297 12.30 11.06 -0.57
C LEU A 297 13.80 11.10 -0.30
N CYS A 298 14.27 12.07 0.49
CA CYS A 298 15.68 12.19 0.88
C CYS A 298 16.21 11.02 1.72
N THR A 299 15.35 10.12 2.23
CA THR A 299 15.78 8.87 2.88
C THR A 299 16.33 7.83 1.88
N TYR A 300 15.92 7.92 0.59
CA TYR A 300 16.18 6.92 -0.45
C TYR A 300 17.07 7.42 -1.60
N CYS A 301 17.41 8.71 -1.66
CA CYS A 301 18.30 9.24 -2.68
C CYS A 301 19.76 8.82 -2.42
N ASN A 302 20.45 8.37 -3.46
CA ASN A 302 21.84 7.88 -3.39
C ASN A 302 22.54 8.11 -4.74
N ASN A 303 23.83 8.48 -4.72
CA ASN A 303 24.63 8.74 -5.93
C ASN A 303 24.02 9.83 -6.84
N LEU A 304 23.41 10.86 -6.24
CA LEU A 304 22.84 12.01 -6.95
C LEU A 304 23.88 12.71 -7.82
N GLN A 305 23.44 13.24 -8.97
CA GLN A 305 24.26 14.17 -9.76
C GLN A 305 24.07 15.60 -9.22
N ASN A 306 25.03 16.49 -9.50
CA ASN A 306 24.97 17.92 -9.14
C ASN A 306 24.62 18.22 -7.67
N VAL A 307 25.00 17.33 -6.73
CA VAL A 307 24.62 17.37 -5.30
C VAL A 307 24.80 18.75 -4.66
N GLU A 308 25.85 19.48 -5.04
CA GLU A 308 26.15 20.81 -4.48
C GLU A 308 25.10 21.88 -4.84
N GLN A 309 24.43 21.74 -5.99
CA GLN A 309 23.30 22.58 -6.37
C GLN A 309 22.04 22.21 -5.57
N LEU A 310 21.78 20.91 -5.41
CA LEU A 310 20.64 20.41 -4.63
C LEU A 310 20.74 20.81 -3.14
N VAL A 311 21.92 20.63 -2.54
CA VAL A 311 22.22 21.08 -1.17
C VAL A 311 22.10 22.60 -1.06
N SER A 312 22.52 23.36 -2.07
CA SER A 312 22.37 24.83 -2.08
C SER A 312 20.90 25.26 -2.16
N ALA A 313 20.06 24.60 -2.95
CA ALA A 313 18.63 24.88 -3.01
C ALA A 313 17.95 24.64 -1.65
N VAL A 314 18.21 23.48 -1.02
CA VAL A 314 17.68 23.16 0.32
C VAL A 314 18.25 24.09 1.40
N TYR A 315 19.53 24.46 1.32
CA TYR A 315 20.15 25.42 2.25
C TYR A 315 19.46 26.78 2.19
N ASN A 316 19.33 27.34 0.98
CA ASN A 316 18.73 28.65 0.78
C ASN A 316 17.30 28.65 1.33
N LYS A 317 16.52 27.59 1.04
CA LYS A 317 15.16 27.44 1.54
C LYS A 317 15.11 27.27 3.06
N LEU A 318 16.04 26.53 3.66
CA LEU A 318 16.16 26.39 5.12
C LEU A 318 16.45 27.74 5.80
N THR A 319 17.27 28.60 5.19
CA THR A 319 17.62 29.90 5.77
C THR A 319 16.48 30.92 5.82
N GLU A 320 15.38 30.71 5.07
CA GLU A 320 14.14 31.48 5.24
C GLU A 320 13.49 31.20 6.62
N TYR A 321 13.45 29.94 7.04
CA TYR A 321 12.83 29.50 8.31
C TYR A 321 13.81 29.49 9.50
N MET A 322 15.08 29.88 9.27
CA MET A 322 16.12 29.97 10.28
C MET A 322 16.67 31.41 10.35
N PRO A 323 16.01 32.33 11.08
CA PRO A 323 16.47 33.70 11.24
C PRO A 323 17.82 33.78 11.97
N LEU A 324 18.52 34.90 11.77
CA LEU A 324 19.67 35.29 12.57
C LEU A 324 19.24 35.68 14.00
N PRO A 325 20.16 35.68 14.98
CA PRO A 325 19.88 36.32 16.26
C PRO A 325 19.52 37.80 16.05
N PRO A 326 18.49 38.34 16.74
CA PRO A 326 18.15 39.76 16.65
C PRO A 326 19.30 40.64 17.13
N LEU A 327 19.44 41.81 16.54
CA LEU A 327 20.32 42.86 17.04
C LEU A 327 19.75 43.42 18.34
N ALA A 328 20.61 43.85 19.26
CA ALA A 328 20.30 43.94 20.69
C ALA A 328 19.33 45.08 21.11
N GLU A 329 18.74 45.81 20.16
CA GLU A 329 18.01 47.06 20.38
C GLU A 329 16.61 47.11 19.71
N GLU A 330 16.22 46.07 18.95
CA GLU A 330 14.87 45.96 18.36
C GLU A 330 13.87 45.31 19.34
N GLU A 331 12.59 45.70 19.26
CA GLU A 331 11.55 45.23 20.20
C GLU A 331 11.35 43.70 20.12
N GLN A 332 11.26 43.06 21.29
CA GLN A 332 11.33 41.59 21.42
C GLN A 332 10.04 40.86 21.01
N VAL A 333 9.72 40.90 19.72
CA VAL A 333 8.84 39.89 19.11
C VAL A 333 9.64 38.59 18.99
N GLU A 334 9.42 37.63 19.90
CA GLU A 334 9.98 36.27 19.72
C GLU A 334 9.44 35.70 18.38
N PRO A 335 10.29 35.41 17.38
CA PRO A 335 9.81 34.93 16.09
C PRO A 335 9.18 33.54 16.25
N SER A 336 8.02 33.33 15.63
CA SER A 336 7.31 32.05 15.62
C SER A 336 8.09 31.01 14.83
N LEU A 337 8.91 30.21 15.52
CA LEU A 337 9.79 29.21 14.90
C LEU A 337 8.99 28.00 14.38
N GLU A 338 8.97 27.84 13.06
CA GLU A 338 8.27 26.75 12.36
C GLU A 338 9.05 25.43 12.43
N PHE A 339 9.09 24.84 13.62
CA PHE A 339 9.87 23.61 13.89
C PHE A 339 9.57 22.47 12.91
N SER A 340 8.32 22.31 12.46
CA SER A 340 7.93 21.26 11.51
C SER A 340 8.58 21.44 10.12
N TYR A 341 8.65 22.67 9.61
CA TYR A 341 9.29 23.01 8.34
C TYR A 341 10.81 22.80 8.45
N VAL A 342 11.40 23.29 9.55
CA VAL A 342 12.83 23.15 9.83
C VAL A 342 13.23 21.69 10.01
N GLU A 343 12.42 20.82 10.64
CA GLU A 343 12.71 19.37 10.68
C GLU A 343 12.82 18.78 9.27
N CYS A 344 11.86 19.08 8.38
CA CYS A 344 11.83 18.55 7.03
C CYS A 344 13.03 19.03 6.20
N LEU A 345 13.26 20.34 6.15
CA LEU A 345 14.33 20.96 5.37
C LEU A 345 15.71 20.61 5.92
N MET A 346 15.90 20.60 7.23
CA MET A 346 17.18 20.28 7.87
C MET A 346 17.52 18.79 7.78
N TYR A 347 16.53 17.89 7.85
CA TYR A 347 16.75 16.47 7.57
C TYR A 347 17.18 16.26 6.11
N SER A 348 16.48 16.89 5.17
CA SER A 348 16.80 16.84 3.74
C SER A 348 18.21 17.36 3.46
N LEU A 349 18.58 18.50 4.06
CA LEU A 349 19.92 19.07 3.97
C LEU A 349 21.00 18.11 4.50
N HIS A 350 20.77 17.49 5.66
CA HIS A 350 21.69 16.52 6.27
C HIS A 350 21.87 15.27 5.41
N ARG A 351 20.78 14.76 4.84
CA ARG A 351 20.76 13.62 3.92
C ARG A 351 21.49 13.88 2.60
N LEU A 352 21.34 15.08 2.02
CA LEU A 352 22.00 15.46 0.78
C LEU A 352 23.47 15.81 1.00
N ALA A 353 23.79 16.65 1.98
CA ALA A 353 25.16 17.07 2.26
C ALA A 353 26.07 15.92 2.72
N ARG A 354 25.51 14.83 3.26
CA ARG A 354 26.22 13.56 3.48
C ARG A 354 26.89 13.00 2.22
N GLN A 355 26.36 13.29 1.02
CA GLN A 355 26.92 12.86 -0.26
C GLN A 355 28.00 13.82 -0.79
N CYS A 356 28.15 15.01 -0.21
CA CYS A 356 29.23 15.97 -0.50
C CYS A 356 29.76 16.67 0.78
N PRO A 357 30.37 15.94 1.74
CA PRO A 357 30.61 16.43 3.11
C PRO A 357 31.39 17.76 3.21
N ASP A 358 32.29 18.02 2.27
CA ASP A 358 33.13 19.22 2.25
C ASP A 358 32.45 20.49 1.75
N ILE A 359 31.17 20.44 1.32
CA ILE A 359 30.48 21.60 0.73
C ILE A 359 30.48 22.83 1.65
N PHE A 360 30.31 22.64 2.95
CA PHE A 360 30.37 23.72 3.95
C PHE A 360 31.79 24.18 4.27
N ASN A 361 32.82 23.39 3.94
CA ASN A 361 34.22 23.78 4.11
C ASN A 361 34.70 24.67 2.94
N LYS A 362 34.03 24.64 1.78
CA LYS A 362 34.34 25.48 0.61
C LYS A 362 33.98 26.96 0.80
N ASP A 363 32.99 27.25 1.63
CA ASP A 363 32.45 28.59 1.88
C ASP A 363 32.41 28.88 3.40
N PRO A 364 33.51 29.41 3.96
CA PRO A 364 33.65 29.58 5.40
C PRO A 364 32.73 30.66 5.97
N ASP A 365 32.36 31.68 5.19
CA ASP A 365 31.45 32.75 5.62
C ASP A 365 29.99 32.27 5.62
N LYS A 366 29.57 31.45 4.64
CA LYS A 366 28.27 30.75 4.68
C LYS A 366 28.18 29.77 5.85
N LEU A 367 29.24 29.01 6.15
CA LEU A 367 29.28 28.17 7.35
C LEU A 367 29.23 28.99 8.66
N LYS A 368 29.79 30.19 8.67
CA LYS A 368 29.74 31.12 9.82
C LYS A 368 28.33 31.70 10.03
N ASP A 369 27.66 32.17 8.97
CA ASP A 369 26.24 32.57 9.00
C ASP A 369 25.36 31.41 9.49
N PHE A 370 25.53 30.22 8.90
CA PHE A 370 24.75 29.05 9.28
C PHE A 370 24.93 28.69 10.76
N ARG A 371 26.17 28.76 11.29
CA ARG A 371 26.45 28.52 12.71
C ARG A 371 25.79 29.52 13.64
N LEU A 372 25.63 30.79 13.24
CA LEU A 372 24.87 31.78 14.02
C LEU A 372 23.37 31.44 14.06
N ARG A 373 22.78 31.09 12.91
CA ARG A 373 21.38 30.63 12.81
C ARG A 373 21.13 29.36 13.63
N LEU A 374 22.00 28.36 13.49
CA LEU A 374 21.97 27.12 14.29
C LEU A 374 22.07 27.42 15.79
N GLN A 375 22.91 28.38 16.20
CA GLN A 375 23.06 28.74 17.61
C GLN A 375 21.81 29.45 18.16
N TYR A 376 21.18 30.32 17.37
CA TYR A 376 19.94 30.98 17.75
C TYR A 376 18.79 29.97 17.90
N PHE A 377 18.58 29.14 16.87
CA PHE A 377 17.51 28.14 16.83
C PHE A 377 17.67 27.09 17.94
N ALA A 378 18.91 26.70 18.28
CA ALA A 378 19.19 25.81 19.41
C ALA A 378 18.73 26.36 20.77
N ARG A 379 18.79 27.69 20.99
CA ARG A 379 18.33 28.32 22.24
C ARG A 379 16.79 28.21 22.36
N GLY A 380 16.06 28.55 21.29
CA GLY A 380 14.60 28.42 21.25
C GLY A 380 14.13 26.97 21.48
N ILE A 381 14.78 26.01 20.81
CA ILE A 381 14.51 24.58 20.98
C ILE A 381 14.67 24.12 22.43
N GLN A 382 15.71 24.53 23.15
CA GLN A 382 15.95 24.07 24.52
C GLN A 382 14.82 24.48 25.48
N GLY A 383 14.33 25.72 25.37
CA GLY A 383 13.18 26.19 26.14
C GLY A 383 11.89 25.43 25.79
N TYR A 384 11.65 25.17 24.50
CA TYR A 384 10.45 24.48 24.04
C TYR A 384 10.44 22.98 24.41
N ILE A 385 11.58 22.28 24.27
CA ILE A 385 11.75 20.88 24.74
C ILE A 385 11.46 20.77 26.24
N LYS A 386 11.90 21.74 27.05
CA LYS A 386 11.62 21.75 28.49
C LYS A 386 10.11 21.84 28.76
N LYS A 387 9.44 22.86 28.19
CA LYS A 387 7.98 23.06 28.31
C LYS A 387 7.19 21.82 27.88
N LEU A 388 7.57 21.17 26.76
CA LEU A 388 6.92 19.96 26.26
C LEU A 388 7.12 18.74 27.16
N ARG A 389 8.31 18.55 27.72
CA ARG A 389 8.57 17.45 28.68
C ARG A 389 7.77 17.63 29.95
N GLU A 390 7.76 18.83 30.52
CA GLU A 390 6.98 19.17 31.71
C GLU A 390 5.47 18.96 31.46
N ALA A 391 4.97 19.32 30.28
CA ALA A 391 3.58 19.12 29.87
C ALA A 391 3.18 17.66 29.56
N LEU A 392 4.13 16.73 29.46
CA LEU A 392 3.89 15.29 29.21
C LEU A 392 4.29 14.39 30.39
N GLN A 393 5.09 14.90 31.33
CA GLN A 393 5.58 14.14 32.48
C GLN A 393 4.42 13.74 33.42
N GLY A 394 4.46 12.49 33.89
CA GLY A 394 3.47 11.95 34.84
C GLY A 394 2.12 11.55 34.24
N LYS A 395 1.85 11.88 32.97
CA LYS A 395 0.58 11.51 32.30
C LYS A 395 0.44 10.01 32.09
N SER A 396 -0.78 9.49 32.27
CA SER A 396 -1.06 8.07 32.07
C SER A 396 -1.01 7.65 30.60
N GLY A 397 -0.87 6.34 30.37
CA GLY A 397 -0.91 5.74 29.03
C GLY A 397 -2.25 5.88 28.29
N GLU A 398 -3.28 6.48 28.92
CA GLU A 398 -4.55 6.82 28.28
C GLU A 398 -4.64 8.32 28.00
N GLU A 399 -4.22 9.17 28.93
CA GLU A 399 -4.08 10.62 28.69
C GLU A 399 -3.17 10.91 27.50
N LEU A 400 -2.05 10.18 27.36
CA LEU A 400 -1.12 10.31 26.23
C LEU A 400 -1.75 9.96 24.86
N LYS A 401 -2.97 9.40 24.82
CA LYS A 401 -3.73 9.14 23.58
C LYS A 401 -4.61 10.31 23.13
N SER A 402 -4.79 11.36 23.94
CA SER A 402 -5.56 12.56 23.51
C SER A 402 -4.84 13.29 22.38
N GLU A 403 -5.58 13.95 21.48
CA GLU A 403 -4.96 14.65 20.34
C GLU A 403 -3.98 15.75 20.79
N GLU A 404 -4.32 16.49 21.84
CA GLU A 404 -3.43 17.48 22.46
C GLU A 404 -2.07 16.87 22.90
N ASN A 405 -2.11 15.69 23.52
CA ASN A 405 -0.89 15.02 23.99
C ASN A 405 -0.12 14.33 22.86
N LYS A 406 -0.82 13.83 21.83
CA LYS A 406 -0.19 13.36 20.58
C LYS A 406 0.56 14.50 19.87
N ILE A 407 -0.06 15.66 19.70
CA ILE A 407 0.56 16.86 19.10
C ILE A 407 1.81 17.24 19.91
N LYS A 408 1.72 17.31 21.24
CA LYS A 408 2.85 17.60 22.12
C LYS A 408 3.96 16.55 22.02
N ALA A 409 3.62 15.26 21.87
CA ALA A 409 4.60 14.19 21.70
C ALA A 409 5.30 14.22 20.33
N VAL A 410 4.57 14.54 19.25
CA VAL A 410 5.15 14.76 17.91
C VAL A 410 6.08 15.98 17.94
N ALA A 411 5.64 17.11 18.50
CA ALA A 411 6.47 18.31 18.63
C ALA A 411 7.74 18.09 19.46
N LEU A 412 7.68 17.21 20.48
CA LEU A 412 8.85 16.81 21.27
C LEU A 412 9.82 15.94 20.44
N LYS A 413 9.30 15.07 19.57
CA LYS A 413 10.10 14.29 18.62
C LYS A 413 10.75 15.20 17.56
N THR A 414 9.98 16.10 16.94
CA THR A 414 10.45 17.16 16.01
C THR A 414 11.60 17.96 16.60
N THR A 415 11.43 18.56 17.78
CA THR A 415 12.47 19.40 18.38
C THR A 415 13.67 18.61 18.89
N SER A 416 13.48 17.37 19.35
CA SER A 416 14.60 16.46 19.66
C SER A 416 15.38 16.00 18.41
N ASN A 417 14.70 15.83 17.28
CA ASN A 417 15.29 15.51 15.99
C ASN A 417 16.17 16.66 15.50
N ILE A 418 15.63 17.88 15.45
CA ILE A 418 16.38 19.09 15.05
C ILE A 418 17.60 19.29 15.97
N ASN A 419 17.44 19.19 17.30
CA ASN A 419 18.55 19.27 18.26
C ASN A 419 19.66 18.22 18.02
N SER A 420 19.32 17.07 17.45
CA SER A 420 20.30 16.03 17.09
C SER A 420 21.06 16.39 15.82
N LEU A 421 20.35 16.87 14.78
CA LEU A 421 20.96 17.36 13.54
C LEU A 421 21.83 18.62 13.78
N ILE A 422 21.41 19.52 14.68
CA ILE A 422 22.17 20.72 15.07
C ILE A 422 23.56 20.33 15.60
N LYS A 423 23.66 19.30 16.46
CA LYS A 423 24.94 18.84 17.02
C LYS A 423 25.85 18.29 15.93
N ASP A 424 25.29 17.50 15.02
CA ASP A 424 26.00 16.95 13.86
C ASP A 424 26.65 18.09 13.03
N LEU A 425 25.90 19.16 12.73
CA LEU A 425 26.39 20.30 11.94
C LEU A 425 27.35 21.24 12.71
N PHE A 426 27.37 21.22 14.04
CA PHE A 426 28.30 22.01 14.86
C PHE A 426 29.72 21.42 14.94
N HIS A 427 29.94 20.19 14.49
CA HIS A 427 31.29 19.65 14.37
C HIS A 427 32.14 20.47 13.38
N SER A 428 33.47 20.38 13.52
CA SER A 428 34.45 20.99 12.62
C SER A 428 35.42 19.91 12.10
N PRO A 429 35.30 19.45 10.83
CA PRO A 429 34.24 19.75 9.87
C PRO A 429 32.86 19.20 10.30
N PRO A 430 31.74 19.65 9.68
CA PRO A 430 30.40 19.14 9.98
C PRO A 430 30.27 17.61 9.84
N SER A 431 29.43 17.02 10.70
CA SER A 431 29.15 15.58 10.74
C SER A 431 27.78 15.27 10.13
N PHE A 432 27.69 14.14 9.43
CA PHE A 432 26.46 13.62 8.80
C PHE A 432 26.17 12.17 9.22
N LYS A 433 26.41 11.86 10.51
CA LYS A 433 26.43 10.51 11.08
C LYS A 433 25.17 10.17 11.86
N SER A 434 24.49 11.16 12.44
CA SER A 434 23.26 10.97 13.20
C SER A 434 22.14 10.39 12.33
N VAL A 435 21.44 9.38 12.84
CA VAL A 435 20.28 8.76 12.18
C VAL A 435 19.04 9.03 13.03
N ILE A 436 18.09 9.78 12.48
CA ILE A 436 16.82 10.09 13.15
C ILE A 436 15.63 9.46 12.42
N SER A 437 14.53 9.26 13.15
CA SER A 437 13.22 8.90 12.60
C SER A 437 12.38 10.18 12.51
N LEU A 438 12.00 10.59 11.31
CA LEU A 438 11.13 11.75 11.04
C LEU A 438 9.89 11.75 11.95
N SER A 439 9.52 12.88 12.53
CA SER A 439 8.56 12.95 13.65
C SER A 439 7.22 12.23 13.37
N TRP A 440 6.62 12.47 12.21
CA TRP A 440 5.35 11.87 11.77
C TRP A 440 5.44 10.38 11.41
N LYS A 441 6.65 9.82 11.22
CA LYS A 441 6.83 8.39 10.94
C LYS A 441 6.85 7.56 12.23
N PRO A 442 6.30 6.33 12.20
CA PRO A 442 6.42 5.42 13.34
C PRO A 442 7.90 5.17 13.65
N ILE A 443 8.22 5.06 14.94
CA ILE A 443 9.53 4.59 15.36
C ILE A 443 9.63 3.11 14.95
N GLN A 444 10.36 2.85 13.87
CA GLN A 444 10.79 1.49 13.57
C GLN A 444 11.68 1.04 14.73
N LEU A 445 11.16 0.13 15.55
CA LEU A 445 11.95 -0.63 16.52
C LEU A 445 12.87 -1.54 15.71
N SER A 446 14.02 -1.01 15.31
CA SER A 446 15.07 -1.78 14.66
C SER A 446 15.54 -2.86 15.62
N THR A 447 15.16 -4.10 15.35
CA THR A 447 15.92 -5.27 15.77
C THR A 447 17.32 -5.12 15.17
N VAL A 448 18.23 -4.55 15.95
CA VAL A 448 19.62 -4.34 15.53
C VAL A 448 20.27 -5.70 15.35
N ASN A 449 20.23 -6.20 14.12
CA ASN A 449 21.08 -7.27 13.65
C ASN A 449 22.53 -6.77 13.73
N LYS A 450 23.16 -6.96 14.90
CA LYS A 450 24.60 -6.73 15.09
C LYS A 450 25.39 -7.76 14.30
N THR A 451 25.56 -7.51 13.00
CA THR A 451 26.66 -8.07 12.22
C THR A 451 27.93 -7.28 12.51
N GLU A 452 28.38 -7.33 13.76
CA GLU A 452 29.74 -6.96 14.17
C GLU A 452 30.49 -8.25 14.49
N ASN A 453 31.68 -8.43 13.91
CA ASN A 453 32.48 -9.63 14.13
C ASN A 453 32.98 -9.68 15.57
N ILE A 454 32.41 -10.57 16.39
CA ILE A 454 32.92 -10.90 17.72
C ILE A 454 33.50 -12.30 17.67
N THR A 455 34.80 -12.40 17.97
CA THR A 455 35.56 -13.64 18.04
C THR A 455 35.04 -14.59 19.12
N GLU A 456 35.27 -15.89 18.93
CA GLU A 456 34.61 -16.98 19.65
C GLU A 456 34.84 -16.97 21.18
N ALA A 457 33.74 -17.08 21.94
CA ALA A 457 33.73 -17.58 23.32
C ALA A 457 32.38 -18.28 23.57
N GLY A 458 32.38 -19.62 23.63
CA GLY A 458 31.15 -20.41 23.51
C GLY A 458 30.20 -20.34 24.72
N GLN A 459 28.94 -19.97 24.49
CA GLN A 459 27.84 -20.21 25.43
C GLN A 459 27.21 -21.59 25.21
N LYS A 460 26.88 -22.27 26.31
CA LYS A 460 26.40 -23.65 26.33
C LYS A 460 24.93 -23.72 25.92
N ARG A 461 24.60 -24.54 24.91
CA ARG A 461 23.21 -24.83 24.55
C ARG A 461 22.56 -25.70 25.64
N HIS A 462 21.41 -25.28 26.16
CA HIS A 462 20.53 -26.19 26.90
C HIS A 462 19.85 -27.14 25.90
N ILE A 463 19.93 -28.45 26.17
CA ILE A 463 19.25 -29.50 25.40
C ILE A 463 18.03 -29.97 26.21
N PRO A 464 16.85 -30.19 25.59
CA PRO A 464 15.69 -30.73 26.29
C PRO A 464 15.91 -32.17 26.79
N ILE A 465 15.27 -32.54 27.89
CA ILE A 465 15.34 -33.89 28.45
C ILE A 465 14.47 -34.86 27.64
N THR A 466 15.07 -35.94 27.15
CA THR A 466 14.37 -37.11 26.59
C THR A 466 14.92 -38.39 27.21
N PHE A 467 14.05 -39.34 27.55
CA PHE A 467 14.42 -40.64 28.10
C PHE A 467 14.55 -41.69 26.98
N GLY A 468 15.60 -42.52 27.05
CA GLY A 468 15.88 -43.64 26.16
C GLY A 468 16.99 -44.51 26.76
N ASP A 469 16.95 -45.83 26.56
CA ASP A 469 17.66 -46.80 27.40
C ASP A 469 18.86 -47.50 26.70
N SER A 470 19.87 -47.84 27.51
CA SER A 470 20.94 -48.86 27.37
C SER A 470 21.61 -49.15 26.00
N GLY A 471 22.95 -49.03 25.92
CA GLY A 471 23.67 -49.33 24.67
C GLY A 471 25.22 -49.52 24.60
N GLY A 472 25.98 -49.54 25.70
CA GLY A 472 27.33 -50.17 25.78
C GLY A 472 28.60 -49.53 25.16
N GLY A 473 29.72 -49.58 25.91
CA GLY A 473 31.01 -50.09 25.36
C GLY A 473 32.28 -49.20 25.28
N ASN A 474 33.10 -49.16 26.36
CA ASN A 474 34.58 -48.99 26.36
C ASN A 474 35.20 -47.63 25.87
N LYS A 475 36.40 -47.17 26.28
CA LYS A 475 37.45 -47.63 27.25
C LYS A 475 38.32 -46.43 27.70
N HIS A 476 38.89 -46.52 28.92
CA HIS A 476 40.15 -45.92 29.49
C HIS A 476 40.86 -44.70 28.84
N SER A 477 41.54 -43.77 29.54
CA SER A 477 41.85 -43.50 30.98
C SER A 477 42.62 -42.14 31.07
N ARG A 478 43.37 -41.64 32.09
CA ARG A 478 43.90 -42.13 33.39
C ARG A 478 44.38 -40.95 34.29
N THR A 479 44.08 -40.95 35.61
CA THR A 479 44.76 -40.16 36.70
C THR A 479 44.79 -38.61 36.57
N GLU A 480 44.98 -37.79 37.62
CA GLU A 480 45.18 -38.00 39.07
C GLU A 480 44.46 -36.90 39.90
N ALA A 481 44.61 -36.88 41.23
CA ALA A 481 43.78 -36.05 42.13
C ALA A 481 44.58 -35.16 43.10
N ARG A 482 43.98 -34.05 43.57
CA ARG A 482 44.01 -33.66 45.01
C ARG A 482 43.06 -32.51 45.41
N ASN A 483 42.40 -32.76 46.54
CA ASN A 483 41.91 -31.86 47.61
C ASN A 483 41.03 -30.62 47.34
N ARG A 484 40.20 -30.36 48.35
CA ARG A 484 39.32 -29.20 48.53
C ARG A 484 40.03 -28.16 49.40
N GLU A 485 39.59 -26.90 49.28
CA GLU A 485 39.42 -26.04 50.45
C GLU A 485 38.22 -25.11 50.23
N ILE A 486 37.47 -24.80 51.29
CA ILE A 486 36.23 -24.01 51.23
C ILE A 486 36.41 -22.81 52.14
N TYR A 487 36.40 -21.61 51.57
CA TYR A 487 36.59 -20.37 52.30
C TYR A 487 35.27 -19.84 52.89
N THR A 488 35.18 -19.78 54.22
CA THR A 488 34.12 -19.09 54.96
C THR A 488 34.62 -17.72 55.45
N PRO A 489 33.95 -16.60 55.09
CA PRO A 489 34.34 -15.28 55.58
C PRO A 489 34.02 -15.10 57.08
N PRO A 490 34.79 -14.29 57.84
CA PRO A 490 34.62 -14.16 59.29
C PRO A 490 33.38 -13.35 59.71
N SER A 491 32.87 -13.63 60.91
CA SER A 491 31.75 -12.91 61.52
C SER A 491 32.20 -11.97 62.65
N GLY A 492 31.52 -10.82 62.80
CA GLY A 492 31.56 -10.06 64.05
C GLY A 492 31.30 -8.55 63.97
N LYS A 493 30.34 -8.09 64.80
CA LYS A 493 30.17 -6.69 65.31
C LYS A 493 29.90 -5.63 64.22
N TYR A 494 28.66 -5.18 64.02
CA TYR A 494 27.92 -4.35 64.98
C TYR A 494 26.40 -4.65 65.03
N SER A 495 25.75 -4.22 66.10
CA SER A 495 24.31 -4.34 66.37
C SER A 495 23.69 -2.92 66.48
N ASN A 496 22.36 -2.68 66.52
CA ASN A 496 21.19 -3.57 66.62
C ASN A 496 19.89 -2.80 66.22
N LYS A 497 18.72 -3.45 66.35
CA LYS A 497 17.33 -2.90 66.32
C LYS A 497 16.71 -2.72 64.90
N VAL A 498 15.44 -3.09 64.66
CA VAL A 498 14.45 -3.79 65.52
C VAL A 498 13.47 -4.65 64.69
N SER A 499 12.78 -5.56 65.39
CA SER A 499 11.62 -6.42 65.01
C SER A 499 10.63 -5.87 63.96
N SER A 500 9.80 -6.68 63.27
CA SER A 500 9.27 -7.99 63.73
C SER A 500 8.73 -8.95 62.65
N TYR A 501 8.58 -10.20 63.09
CA TYR A 501 7.79 -11.36 62.62
C TYR A 501 6.94 -11.31 61.33
N ALA A 502 7.09 -12.40 60.56
CA ALA A 502 6.20 -12.90 59.51
C ALA A 502 5.15 -13.90 60.12
N PRO A 503 4.60 -14.90 59.38
CA PRO A 503 3.83 -14.90 58.12
C PRO A 503 2.45 -15.60 58.27
N ILE A 504 1.63 -15.65 57.20
CA ILE A 504 0.69 -16.74 56.78
C ILE A 504 0.13 -16.33 55.39
N GLN A 505 0.17 -17.09 54.29
CA GLN A 505 -0.24 -18.46 53.93
C GLN A 505 -1.72 -18.66 53.48
N MET A 506 -1.85 -19.43 52.38
CA MET A 506 -3.01 -20.17 51.86
C MET A 506 -4.11 -19.49 50.99
N ARG A 507 -4.11 -19.92 49.71
CA ARG A 507 -5.25 -20.40 48.88
C ARG A 507 -6.51 -19.55 48.71
N GLY A 508 -6.74 -19.12 47.46
CA GLY A 508 -8.06 -18.89 46.88
C GLY A 508 -8.08 -19.13 45.37
N ARG A 509 -8.84 -20.12 44.88
CA ARG A 509 -9.17 -20.31 43.45
C ARG A 509 -10.45 -19.53 43.12
N PHE A 510 -10.56 -18.95 41.92
CA PHE A 510 -11.70 -18.95 40.96
C PHE A 510 -11.25 -18.02 39.79
N ARG A 511 -11.20 -18.38 38.49
CA ARG A 511 -12.04 -19.18 37.56
C ARG A 511 -13.27 -18.40 37.03
N GLY A 512 -13.15 -17.81 35.83
CA GLY A 512 -14.29 -17.39 35.00
C GLY A 512 -13.99 -16.29 33.97
N GLY A 513 -14.51 -16.45 32.74
CA GLY A 513 -14.58 -15.41 31.70
C GLY A 513 -13.28 -15.14 30.89
N GLY A 514 -13.30 -14.92 29.58
CA GLY A 514 -14.38 -15.11 28.59
C GLY A 514 -14.66 -13.88 27.72
N GLY A 515 -14.51 -14.04 26.40
CA GLY A 515 -14.72 -12.98 25.40
C GLY A 515 -13.44 -12.13 25.14
N GLY A 516 -13.22 -11.61 23.93
CA GLY A 516 -14.00 -11.73 22.69
C GLY A 516 -14.39 -10.38 22.13
N GLY A 517 -13.78 -10.01 20.98
CA GLY A 517 -13.89 -8.69 20.37
C GLY A 517 -12.55 -7.93 20.44
N GLY A 518 -12.21 -7.09 19.46
CA GLY A 518 -12.94 -6.77 18.23
C GLY A 518 -12.40 -5.45 17.68
N ARG A 519 -11.37 -5.51 16.82
CA ARG A 519 -10.68 -4.30 16.32
C ARG A 519 -11.57 -3.52 15.34
N PRO A 520 -11.97 -2.27 15.63
CA PRO A 520 -12.52 -1.39 14.61
C PRO A 520 -11.38 -0.93 13.68
N ARG A 521 -11.60 -0.99 12.37
CA ARG A 521 -10.80 -0.19 11.43
C ARG A 521 -11.32 1.26 11.48
N PRO A 522 -10.48 2.30 11.37
CA PRO A 522 -10.93 3.64 11.07
C PRO A 522 -11.78 3.65 9.78
N ARG A 523 -12.84 4.44 9.79
CA ARG A 523 -13.83 4.55 8.71
C ARG A 523 -13.39 5.65 7.75
N GLY A 524 -13.39 5.38 6.45
CA GLY A 524 -13.03 6.38 5.44
C GLY A 524 -14.03 7.54 5.41
N GLY A 525 -13.51 8.75 5.20
CA GLY A 525 -14.28 9.88 4.69
C GLY A 525 -14.58 9.70 3.20
N SER A 526 -15.60 10.40 2.72
CA SER A 526 -15.96 10.54 1.31
C SER A 526 -15.98 12.03 0.96
N PHE A 527 -16.31 12.37 -0.29
CA PHE A 527 -16.30 13.72 -0.90
C PHE A 527 -14.90 14.25 -1.29
N ARG A 528 -14.72 14.92 -2.45
CA ARG A 528 -15.47 14.88 -3.73
C ARG A 528 -14.65 15.60 -4.82
N GLY A 529 -14.48 15.01 -6.00
CA GLY A 529 -13.95 15.75 -7.16
C GLY A 529 -13.51 14.85 -8.30
N ASN A 530 -14.35 14.67 -9.32
CA ASN A 530 -14.01 13.85 -10.49
C ASN A 530 -13.08 14.65 -11.43
N ARG A 531 -11.78 14.66 -11.14
CA ARG A 531 -10.76 15.46 -11.87
C ARG A 531 -9.85 14.61 -12.74
N THR A 532 -9.55 15.12 -13.93
CA THR A 532 -8.94 14.37 -15.05
C THR A 532 -7.43 14.53 -15.10
N TRP A 533 -6.68 13.42 -15.12
CA TRP A 533 -5.23 13.42 -15.32
C TRP A 533 -4.87 13.02 -16.77
N ARG A 534 -5.61 13.59 -17.73
CA ARG A 534 -5.36 13.35 -19.16
C ARG A 534 -4.06 14.04 -19.59
N ARG A 535 -3.27 13.34 -20.41
CA ARG A 535 -2.09 13.92 -21.06
C ARG A 535 -2.54 14.86 -22.18
N ASN A 536 -2.16 16.13 -22.08
CA ASN A 536 -2.19 17.04 -23.22
C ASN A 536 -0.98 16.72 -24.11
N TYR A 537 -1.24 16.38 -25.39
CA TYR A 537 -0.24 16.11 -26.41
C TYR A 537 0.12 17.38 -27.22
#